data_AF-A0A4Z0A4C4-F1
#
_entry.id   AF-A0A4Z0A4C4-F1
#
_cell.length_a   1.000
_cell.length_b   1.000
_cell.length_c   1.000
_cell.angle_alpha   90.00
_cell.angle_beta   90.00
_cell.angle_gamma   90.00
#
_symmetry.space_group_name_H-M   'P 1'
#
loop_
_entity.id
_entity.type
_entity.pdbx_description
1 polymer ?
#
loop_
_entity_poly.entity_id
_entity_poly.type
_entity_poly.pdbx_seq_one_letter_code
_entity_poly.pdbx_strand_id
1 'polypeptide(L)'
;MVESLLAEYEASIVRLPWRDEKPTKPRPDVVRSPLSIPSELLRKIILHYLADSFFDLIVEPDLEVHWDPLSPLMHASFYLREVTDNLLQPIIGKPVFRFSDFKRATNAMAVMYLCMLGDLEFAKSSALLLDPKELLDPELCIAPPADCESPILWHARAFMLQTWYLRLIDVLPNVREDLGEDMPEQLGDYVQQITDLAMSTTDEMPPSVREAVFDPIQAQLCLSAHLIQRTRMLRRIGIYALAPSVLGADVVMEGMKEADMSLADERKTIASASAHMARLHLDPDGLPIPQALLDAFKVDEAWIALQAHLASPEDGPVKQFCGRVRDHLVAALSAEQRSQCLPKNGGLILHLRRAMGST
;
A
#
# COMPACT_ATOMS: atom_id res chain seq x y z
N MET A 1 1.75 -25.79 11.19
CA MET A 1 1.29 -25.54 9.81
C MET A 1 2.46 -25.45 8.84
N VAL A 2 3.49 -24.63 9.13
CA VAL A 2 4.75 -24.56 8.35
C VAL A 2 5.49 -25.90 8.23
N GLU A 3 5.53 -26.71 9.29
CA GLU A 3 6.17 -28.04 9.25
C GLU A 3 5.43 -29.05 8.37
N SER A 4 4.10 -28.90 8.21
CA SER A 4 3.27 -29.76 7.35
C SER A 4 3.50 -29.44 5.87
N LEU A 5 3.61 -28.15 5.53
CA LEU A 5 3.95 -27.68 4.18
C LEU A 5 5.39 -28.08 3.79
N LEU A 6 6.34 -28.06 4.73
CA LEU A 6 7.71 -28.55 4.52
C LEU A 6 7.76 -30.06 4.27
N ALA A 7 6.96 -30.86 4.99
CA ALA A 7 6.90 -32.32 4.80
C ALA A 7 6.24 -32.72 3.47
N GLU A 8 5.17 -32.02 3.06
CA GLU A 8 4.56 -32.20 1.73
C GLU A 8 5.51 -31.73 0.61
N TYR A 9 6.32 -30.70 0.86
CA TYR A 9 7.35 -30.21 -0.05
C TYR A 9 8.51 -31.20 -0.22
N GLU A 10 9.04 -31.79 0.85
CA GLU A 10 10.06 -32.85 0.77
C GLU A 10 9.55 -34.04 -0.05
N ALA A 11 8.27 -34.40 0.09
CA ALA A 11 7.64 -35.44 -0.70
C ALA A 11 7.45 -35.07 -2.18
N SER A 12 7.31 -33.78 -2.51
CA SER A 12 7.15 -33.28 -3.88
C SER A 12 8.49 -33.12 -4.63
N ILE A 13 9.55 -32.66 -3.95
CA ILE A 13 10.89 -32.53 -4.54
C ILE A 13 11.46 -33.90 -4.94
N VAL A 14 11.21 -34.92 -4.14
CA VAL A 14 11.66 -36.31 -4.43
C VAL A 14 10.96 -36.89 -5.67
N ARG A 15 9.85 -36.30 -6.12
CA ARG A 15 9.09 -36.74 -7.30
C ARG A 15 9.34 -35.92 -8.56
N LEU A 16 10.04 -34.78 -8.47
CA LEU A 16 10.48 -34.09 -9.67
C LEU A 16 11.59 -34.91 -10.35
N PRO A 17 11.53 -35.15 -11.67
CA PRO A 17 12.54 -35.93 -12.37
C PRO A 17 13.82 -35.11 -12.55
N TRP A 18 14.55 -34.87 -11.46
CA TRP A 18 15.89 -34.30 -11.45
C TRP A 18 16.96 -35.39 -11.29
N ARG A 19 16.71 -36.61 -11.80
CA ARG A 19 17.72 -37.68 -11.80
C ARG A 19 18.48 -37.72 -13.11
N ASP A 20 19.78 -37.41 -13.04
CA ASP A 20 20.88 -38.14 -13.67
C ASP A 20 20.67 -38.68 -15.09
N GLU A 21 20.12 -37.89 -16.00
CA GLU A 21 20.34 -38.16 -17.42
C GLU A 21 21.80 -37.82 -17.73
N LYS A 22 22.66 -38.86 -17.67
CA LYS A 22 23.97 -38.84 -18.32
C LYS A 22 23.80 -38.21 -19.70
N PRO A 23 24.70 -37.31 -20.13
CA PRO A 23 24.56 -36.60 -21.40
C PRO A 23 24.39 -37.61 -22.53
N THR A 24 23.14 -37.79 -22.96
CA THR A 24 22.84 -38.57 -24.15
C THR A 24 23.34 -37.74 -25.31
N LYS A 25 24.16 -38.36 -26.16
CA LYS A 25 24.73 -37.73 -27.35
C LYS A 25 23.67 -36.89 -28.07
N PRO A 26 23.98 -35.65 -28.48
CA PRO A 26 23.00 -34.78 -29.11
C PRO A 26 22.39 -35.48 -30.32
N ARG A 27 21.05 -35.60 -30.34
CA ARG A 27 20.31 -36.04 -31.52
C ARG A 27 20.61 -35.02 -32.63
N PRO A 28 21.12 -35.46 -33.80
CA PRO A 28 21.56 -34.54 -34.86
C PRO A 28 20.41 -33.77 -35.56
N ASP A 29 19.15 -34.04 -35.20
CA ASP A 29 17.98 -33.52 -35.95
C ASP A 29 17.16 -32.45 -35.21
N VAL A 30 17.69 -31.83 -34.15
CA VAL A 30 17.04 -30.63 -33.58
C VAL A 30 17.37 -29.44 -34.49
N VAL A 31 16.49 -29.19 -35.46
CA VAL A 31 16.47 -27.96 -36.25
C VAL A 31 16.33 -26.78 -35.28
N ARG A 32 17.46 -26.16 -34.93
CA ARG A 32 17.47 -24.93 -34.16
C ARG A 32 16.74 -23.88 -35.00
N SER A 33 15.73 -23.25 -34.41
CA SER A 33 15.04 -22.11 -35.03
C SER A 33 16.09 -21.11 -35.55
N PRO A 34 16.01 -20.66 -36.82
CA PRO A 34 17.06 -19.88 -37.48
C PRO A 34 17.18 -18.44 -36.98
N LEU A 35 16.39 -18.02 -35.99
CA LEU A 35 16.44 -16.67 -35.43
C LEU A 35 16.57 -16.76 -33.90
N SER A 36 17.81 -16.68 -33.42
CA SER A 36 18.09 -16.46 -32.00
C SER A 36 17.61 -15.07 -31.61
N ILE A 37 16.65 -14.98 -30.69
CA ILE A 37 16.21 -13.71 -30.11
C ILE A 37 17.45 -13.03 -29.48
N PRO A 38 17.73 -11.75 -29.79
CA PRO A 38 18.79 -11.01 -29.13
C PRO A 38 18.63 -11.02 -27.61
N SER A 39 19.73 -11.19 -26.89
CA SER A 39 19.72 -11.34 -25.42
C SER A 39 19.05 -10.17 -24.70
N GLU A 40 19.19 -8.97 -25.26
CA GLU A 40 18.65 -7.70 -24.79
C GLU A 40 17.13 -7.67 -24.93
N LEU A 41 16.62 -8.18 -26.06
CA LEU A 41 15.18 -8.29 -26.29
C LEU A 41 14.57 -9.34 -25.36
N LEU A 42 15.26 -10.46 -25.17
CA LEU A 42 14.80 -11.50 -24.24
C LEU A 42 14.75 -10.99 -22.79
N ARG A 43 15.78 -10.25 -22.35
CA ARG A 43 15.81 -9.60 -21.03
C ARG A 43 14.63 -8.66 -20.83
N LYS A 44 14.30 -7.83 -21.82
CA LYS A 44 13.14 -6.93 -21.76
C LYS A 44 11.82 -7.68 -21.66
N ILE A 45 11.64 -8.74 -22.45
CA ILE A 45 10.42 -9.57 -22.41
C ILE A 45 10.26 -10.19 -21.01
N ILE A 46 11.32 -10.78 -20.46
CA ILE A 46 11.30 -11.37 -19.12
C ILE A 46 10.98 -10.31 -18.06
N LEU A 47 11.67 -9.17 -18.09
CA LEU A 47 11.46 -8.09 -17.11
C LEU A 47 10.02 -7.56 -17.13
N HIS A 48 9.44 -7.37 -18.31
CA HIS A 48 8.07 -6.90 -18.42
C HIS A 48 7.08 -7.92 -17.87
N TYR A 49 7.25 -9.20 -18.22
CA TYR A 49 6.43 -10.27 -17.67
C TYR A 49 6.56 -10.38 -16.14
N LEU A 50 7.77 -10.27 -15.60
CA LEU A 50 8.01 -10.28 -14.15
C LEU A 50 7.38 -9.07 -13.47
N ALA A 51 7.49 -7.89 -14.09
CA ALA A 51 6.88 -6.66 -13.58
C ALA A 51 5.37 -6.81 -13.44
N ASP A 52 4.68 -7.22 -14.51
CA ASP A 52 3.24 -7.43 -14.50
C ASP A 52 2.85 -8.47 -13.44
N SER A 53 3.55 -9.61 -13.43
CA SER A 53 3.19 -10.69 -12.49
C SER A 53 3.42 -10.30 -11.02
N PHE A 54 4.53 -9.62 -10.70
CA PHE A 54 4.79 -9.18 -9.33
C PHE A 54 3.87 -8.04 -8.92
N PHE A 55 3.53 -7.14 -9.85
CA PHE A 55 2.54 -6.10 -9.63
C PHE A 55 1.19 -6.74 -9.28
N ASP A 56 0.70 -7.69 -10.08
CA ASP A 56 -0.55 -8.40 -9.82
C ASP A 56 -0.54 -9.10 -8.46
N LEU A 57 0.56 -9.78 -8.12
CA LEU A 57 0.71 -10.50 -6.85
C LEU A 57 0.67 -9.58 -5.62
N ILE A 58 1.18 -8.36 -5.74
CA ILE A 58 1.38 -7.44 -4.61
C ILE A 58 0.25 -6.43 -4.50
N VAL A 59 -0.14 -5.85 -5.64
CA VAL A 59 -1.07 -4.73 -5.74
C VAL A 59 -2.49 -5.19 -5.99
N GLU A 60 -2.69 -6.25 -6.79
CA GLU A 60 -4.01 -6.72 -7.22
C GLU A 60 -4.32 -8.13 -6.67
N PRO A 61 -4.38 -8.29 -5.34
CA PRO A 61 -4.55 -9.61 -4.74
C PRO A 61 -5.90 -10.25 -5.10
N ASP A 62 -6.94 -9.52 -5.43
CA ASP A 62 -8.26 -10.13 -5.65
C ASP A 62 -8.35 -10.93 -6.96
N LEU A 63 -7.32 -10.88 -7.81
CA LEU A 63 -7.27 -11.69 -9.01
C LEU A 63 -6.90 -13.15 -8.66
N GLU A 64 -7.67 -14.11 -9.19
CA GLU A 64 -7.30 -15.54 -9.27
C GLU A 64 -6.15 -15.73 -10.28
N VAL A 65 -5.02 -15.07 -10.06
CA VAL A 65 -3.85 -15.09 -10.95
C VAL A 65 -3.00 -16.33 -10.69
N HIS A 66 -2.30 -16.78 -11.74
CA HIS A 66 -1.26 -17.78 -11.64
C HIS A 66 -0.15 -17.31 -10.68
N TRP A 67 -0.14 -17.90 -9.50
CA TRP A 67 0.73 -17.53 -8.38
C TRP A 67 2.23 -17.79 -8.56
N ASP A 68 2.61 -18.57 -9.57
CA ASP A 68 4.00 -18.87 -9.89
C ASP A 68 4.39 -18.16 -11.20
N PRO A 69 4.82 -16.88 -11.12
CA PRO A 69 5.34 -16.17 -12.28
C PRO A 69 6.52 -16.88 -12.93
N LEU A 70 7.31 -17.64 -12.18
CA LEU A 70 8.53 -18.22 -12.75
C LEU A 70 8.28 -19.49 -13.53
N SER A 71 7.21 -20.24 -13.26
CA SER A 71 6.95 -21.51 -13.93
C SER A 71 7.05 -21.42 -15.46
N PRO A 72 6.38 -20.47 -16.15
CA PRO A 72 6.48 -20.37 -17.60
C PRO A 72 7.91 -20.05 -18.09
N LEU A 73 8.64 -19.20 -17.35
CA LEU A 73 10.00 -18.79 -17.72
C LEU A 73 11.03 -19.91 -17.50
N MET A 74 10.90 -20.65 -16.41
CA MET A 74 11.83 -21.69 -15.99
C MET A 74 11.68 -22.98 -16.80
N HIS A 75 10.49 -23.22 -17.39
CA HIS A 75 10.18 -24.43 -18.16
C HIS A 75 10.23 -24.24 -19.69
N ALA A 76 10.26 -23.01 -20.21
CA ALA A 76 10.23 -22.76 -21.64
C ALA A 76 11.53 -23.12 -22.39
N SER A 77 12.70 -22.71 -21.88
CA SER A 77 14.00 -23.09 -22.47
C SER A 77 15.17 -22.88 -21.50
N PHE A 78 16.32 -23.52 -21.78
CA PHE A 78 17.55 -23.31 -21.01
C PHE A 78 18.00 -21.84 -21.02
N TYR A 79 17.92 -21.18 -22.18
CA TYR A 79 18.37 -19.80 -22.34
C TYR A 79 17.45 -18.80 -21.62
N LEU A 80 16.13 -19.02 -21.65
CA LEU A 80 15.17 -18.24 -20.85
C LEU A 80 15.45 -18.38 -19.36
N ARG A 81 15.69 -19.61 -18.89
CA ARG A 81 16.03 -19.89 -17.49
C ARG A 81 17.27 -19.13 -17.04
N GLU A 82 18.36 -19.24 -17.80
CA GLU A 82 19.63 -18.57 -17.47
C GLU A 82 19.47 -17.04 -17.40
N VAL A 83 18.74 -16.44 -18.34
CA VAL A 83 18.49 -15.00 -18.32
C VAL A 83 17.58 -14.61 -17.16
N THR A 84 16.57 -15.42 -16.85
CA THR A 84 15.63 -15.18 -15.74
C THR A 84 16.34 -15.23 -14.39
N ASP A 85 17.18 -16.24 -14.14
CA ASP A 85 17.94 -16.39 -12.89
C ASP A 85 18.80 -15.15 -12.60
N ASN A 86 19.46 -14.60 -13.63
CA ASN A 86 20.27 -13.39 -13.51
C ASN A 86 19.45 -12.15 -13.17
N LEU A 87 18.21 -12.06 -13.65
CA LEU A 87 17.31 -10.94 -13.39
C LEU A 87 16.62 -11.04 -12.03
N LEU A 88 16.41 -12.25 -11.52
CA LEU A 88 15.75 -12.48 -10.24
C LEU A 88 16.61 -12.18 -9.03
N GLN A 89 17.93 -12.36 -9.13
CA GLN A 89 18.83 -12.11 -8.01
C GLN A 89 18.65 -10.72 -7.36
N PRO A 90 18.59 -9.60 -8.10
CA PRO A 90 18.33 -8.29 -7.51
C PRO A 90 16.87 -8.11 -7.01
N ILE A 91 15.90 -8.87 -7.54
CA ILE A 91 14.47 -8.76 -7.16
C ILE A 91 14.20 -9.52 -5.85
N ILE A 92 14.68 -10.76 -5.76
CA ILE A 92 14.46 -11.66 -4.63
C ILE A 92 15.48 -11.36 -3.51
N GLY A 93 16.63 -10.77 -3.83
CA GLY A 93 17.69 -10.47 -2.87
C GLY A 93 18.66 -11.64 -2.66
N LYS A 94 19.56 -11.51 -1.68
CA LYS A 94 20.53 -12.55 -1.36
C LYS A 94 19.93 -13.61 -0.43
N PRO A 95 20.34 -14.88 -0.57
CA PRO A 95 19.95 -15.91 0.37
C PRO A 95 20.51 -15.62 1.76
N VAL A 96 19.64 -15.38 2.73
CA VAL A 96 19.98 -15.42 4.15
C VAL A 96 19.48 -16.76 4.69
N PHE A 97 20.24 -17.82 4.46
CA PHE A 97 19.91 -19.13 5.01
C PHE A 97 20.27 -19.17 6.49
N ARG A 98 19.27 -19.20 7.37
CA ARG A 98 19.46 -19.49 8.81
C ARG A 98 19.92 -20.92 9.09
N PHE A 99 19.80 -21.82 8.11
CA PHE A 99 20.19 -23.22 8.23
C PHE A 99 21.61 -23.43 7.72
N SER A 100 22.55 -23.59 8.66
CA SER A 100 23.96 -23.91 8.43
C SER A 100 24.21 -25.21 7.64
N ASP A 101 23.16 -26.00 7.37
CA ASP A 101 23.27 -27.35 6.79
C ASP A 101 23.10 -27.39 5.27
N PHE A 102 22.72 -26.27 4.62
CA PHE A 102 22.43 -26.24 3.19
C PHE A 102 23.66 -26.07 2.27
N LYS A 103 24.84 -26.57 2.68
CA LYS A 103 26.08 -26.60 1.89
C LYS A 103 26.01 -27.43 0.58
N ARG A 104 24.83 -27.89 0.15
CA ARG A 104 24.63 -28.71 -1.06
C ARG A 104 23.62 -28.16 -2.07
N ALA A 105 22.98 -27.02 -1.86
CA ALA A 105 21.90 -26.59 -2.75
C ALA A 105 22.41 -25.94 -4.05
N THR A 106 22.51 -26.75 -5.10
CA THR A 106 22.31 -26.31 -6.50
C THR A 106 20.92 -25.67 -6.72
N ASN A 107 20.02 -25.73 -5.73
CA ASN A 107 18.64 -25.24 -5.78
C ASN A 107 18.34 -24.05 -4.82
N ALA A 108 19.37 -23.35 -4.35
CA ALA A 108 19.21 -22.28 -3.35
C ALA A 108 18.21 -21.19 -3.77
N MET A 109 18.29 -20.74 -5.02
CA MET A 109 17.39 -19.70 -5.56
C MET A 109 15.94 -20.20 -5.65
N ALA A 110 15.71 -21.44 -6.09
CA ALA A 110 14.37 -22.02 -6.16
C ALA A 110 13.71 -22.13 -4.77
N VAL A 111 14.47 -22.53 -3.75
CA VAL A 111 13.98 -22.57 -2.36
C VAL A 111 13.64 -21.17 -1.88
N MET A 112 14.50 -20.19 -2.10
CA MET A 112 14.22 -18.79 -1.74
C MET A 112 12.98 -18.26 -2.42
N TYR A 113 12.83 -18.54 -3.71
CA TYR A 113 11.66 -18.11 -4.48
C TYR A 113 10.36 -18.67 -3.91
N LEU A 114 10.32 -19.96 -3.56
CA LEU A 114 9.14 -20.56 -2.95
C LEU A 114 8.85 -20.00 -1.56
N CYS A 115 9.87 -19.78 -0.72
CA CYS A 115 9.70 -19.09 0.55
C CYS A 115 9.15 -17.67 0.37
N MET A 116 9.68 -16.94 -0.61
CA MET A 116 9.21 -15.61 -0.97
C MET A 116 7.75 -15.64 -1.46
N LEU A 117 7.37 -16.60 -2.32
CA LEU A 117 5.97 -16.75 -2.74
C LEU A 117 5.05 -17.03 -1.54
N GLY A 118 5.45 -17.91 -0.62
CA GLY A 118 4.68 -18.17 0.59
C GLY A 118 4.52 -16.92 1.47
N ASP A 119 5.58 -16.10 1.58
CA ASP A 119 5.53 -14.83 2.30
C ASP A 119 4.64 -13.78 1.58
N LEU A 120 4.65 -13.75 0.25
CA LEU A 120 3.75 -12.89 -0.55
C LEU A 120 2.28 -13.32 -0.38
N GLU A 121 2.01 -14.62 -0.42
CA GLU A 121 0.68 -15.19 -0.19
C GLU A 121 0.18 -14.91 1.21
N PHE A 122 1.06 -15.05 2.20
CA PHE A 122 0.78 -14.65 3.56
C PHE A 122 0.46 -13.15 3.65
N ALA A 123 1.29 -12.28 3.05
CA ALA A 123 1.09 -10.83 3.11
C ALA A 123 -0.25 -10.41 2.51
N LYS A 124 -0.60 -10.98 1.35
CA LYS A 124 -1.92 -10.79 0.72
C LYS A 124 -3.06 -11.28 1.60
N SER A 125 -3.01 -12.53 2.03
CA SER A 125 -4.09 -13.16 2.80
C SER A 125 -4.31 -12.40 4.11
N SER A 126 -3.21 -11.97 4.72
CA SER A 126 -3.19 -11.09 5.87
C SER A 126 -3.93 -9.80 5.57
N ALA A 127 -3.52 -9.06 4.52
CA ALA A 127 -4.10 -7.78 4.11
C ALA A 127 -5.63 -7.81 3.97
N LEU A 128 -6.20 -8.92 3.50
CA LEU A 128 -7.63 -9.08 3.21
C LEU A 128 -8.44 -9.74 4.33
N LEU A 129 -7.90 -10.79 4.96
CA LEU A 129 -8.69 -11.71 5.81
C LEU A 129 -8.53 -11.44 7.30
N LEU A 130 -7.38 -10.92 7.75
CA LEU A 130 -7.17 -10.66 9.16
C LEU A 130 -8.01 -9.47 9.62
N ASP A 131 -8.39 -9.50 10.90
CA ASP A 131 -9.09 -8.39 11.55
C ASP A 131 -8.11 -7.20 11.62
N PRO A 132 -8.41 -6.04 11.01
CA PRO A 132 -7.52 -4.89 11.05
C PRO A 132 -7.20 -4.42 12.48
N LYS A 133 -8.00 -4.80 13.49
CA LYS A 133 -7.70 -4.52 14.90
C LYS A 133 -6.47 -5.25 15.43
N GLU A 134 -6.06 -6.36 14.80
CA GLU A 134 -4.82 -7.06 15.17
C GLU A 134 -3.58 -6.18 14.96
N LEU A 135 -3.66 -5.18 14.05
CA LEU A 135 -2.61 -4.19 13.87
C LEU A 135 -2.40 -3.28 15.11
N LEU A 136 -3.34 -3.30 16.05
CA LEU A 136 -3.24 -2.56 17.31
C LEU A 136 -2.42 -3.33 18.36
N ASP A 137 -2.08 -4.59 18.10
CA ASP A 137 -1.23 -5.39 18.96
C ASP A 137 0.25 -5.01 18.75
N PRO A 138 0.93 -4.48 19.80
CA PRO A 138 2.34 -4.14 19.73
C PRO A 138 3.22 -5.35 19.40
N GLU A 139 2.82 -6.57 19.78
CA GLU A 139 3.61 -7.78 19.54
C GLU A 139 3.59 -8.20 18.06
N LEU A 140 2.49 -7.90 17.35
CA LEU A 140 2.36 -8.14 15.90
C LEU A 140 3.05 -7.05 15.06
N CYS A 141 3.15 -5.83 15.60
CA CYS A 141 3.86 -4.71 14.95
C CYS A 141 5.40 -4.84 14.97
N ILE A 142 5.95 -5.78 15.74
CA ILE A 142 7.40 -5.86 15.98
C ILE A 142 7.99 -7.10 15.34
N ALA A 143 8.31 -6.95 14.06
CA ALA A 143 9.64 -7.13 13.49
C ALA A 143 9.51 -7.81 12.12
N PRO A 144 10.02 -7.19 11.05
CA PRO A 144 10.36 -7.96 9.87
C PRO A 144 11.31 -9.07 10.33
N PRO A 145 11.18 -10.33 9.86
CA PRO A 145 12.18 -11.33 10.14
C PRO A 145 13.54 -10.70 9.81
N ALA A 146 14.42 -10.62 10.82
CA ALA A 146 15.67 -9.83 10.83
C ALA A 146 16.67 -10.16 9.70
N ASP A 147 16.28 -11.04 8.79
CA ASP A 147 17.08 -11.70 7.78
C ASP A 147 16.45 -11.54 6.38
N CYS A 148 15.38 -10.76 6.23
CA CYS A 148 14.72 -10.56 4.94
C CYS A 148 15.39 -9.41 4.18
N GLU A 149 16.42 -9.72 3.39
CA GLU A 149 17.05 -8.78 2.46
C GLU A 149 16.31 -8.67 1.12
N SER A 150 15.09 -9.21 1.01
CA SER A 150 14.35 -9.30 -0.26
C SER A 150 13.58 -8.02 -0.56
N PRO A 151 13.97 -7.24 -1.57
CA PRO A 151 13.31 -5.98 -1.88
C PRO A 151 11.84 -6.16 -2.24
N ILE A 152 11.51 -7.20 -3.00
CA ILE A 152 10.11 -7.47 -3.39
C ILE A 152 9.21 -7.79 -2.18
N LEU A 153 9.74 -8.48 -1.16
CA LEU A 153 9.01 -8.74 0.08
C LEU A 153 8.81 -7.46 0.90
N TRP A 154 9.78 -6.54 0.91
CA TRP A 154 9.60 -5.26 1.57
C TRP A 154 8.47 -4.43 0.95
N HIS A 155 8.37 -4.41 -0.38
CA HIS A 155 7.27 -3.72 -1.06
C HIS A 155 5.93 -4.38 -0.78
N ALA A 156 5.87 -5.72 -0.81
CA ALA A 156 4.66 -6.45 -0.48
C ALA A 156 4.17 -6.20 0.95
N ARG A 157 5.10 -6.15 1.91
CA ARG A 157 4.78 -5.81 3.31
C ARG A 157 4.32 -4.37 3.46
N ALA A 158 4.96 -3.43 2.77
CA ALA A 158 4.51 -2.04 2.77
C ALA A 158 3.06 -1.93 2.25
N PHE A 159 2.73 -2.63 1.16
CA PHE A 159 1.36 -2.71 0.64
C PHE A 159 0.37 -3.34 1.61
N MET A 160 0.74 -4.48 2.21
CA MET A 160 -0.08 -5.15 3.22
C MET A 160 -0.39 -4.21 4.39
N LEU A 161 0.62 -3.54 4.94
CA LEU A 161 0.46 -2.63 6.07
C LEU A 161 -0.38 -1.41 5.71
N GLN A 162 -0.15 -0.81 4.53
CA GLN A 162 -0.97 0.31 4.05
C GLN A 162 -2.44 -0.10 3.87
N THR A 163 -2.69 -1.29 3.29
CA THR A 163 -4.04 -1.84 3.11
C THR A 163 -4.72 -2.11 4.45
N TRP A 164 -4.00 -2.74 5.39
CA TRP A 164 -4.50 -2.94 6.75
C TRP A 164 -4.79 -1.65 7.48
N TYR A 165 -3.92 -0.65 7.35
CA TYR A 165 -4.10 0.62 8.00
C TYR A 165 -5.31 1.39 7.44
N LEU A 166 -5.55 1.33 6.12
CA LEU A 166 -6.79 1.83 5.52
C LEU A 166 -8.02 1.10 6.08
N ARG A 167 -8.01 -0.24 6.09
CA ARG A 167 -9.11 -1.04 6.66
C ARG A 167 -9.33 -0.73 8.15
N LEU A 168 -8.26 -0.47 8.89
CA LEU A 168 -8.34 -0.06 10.29
C LEU A 168 -9.04 1.29 10.41
N ILE A 169 -8.67 2.27 9.59
CA ILE A 169 -9.33 3.58 9.54
C ILE A 169 -10.83 3.44 9.25
N ASP A 170 -11.24 2.49 8.40
CA ASP A 170 -12.65 2.21 8.10
C ASP A 170 -13.44 1.70 9.31
N VAL A 171 -12.83 0.87 10.15
CA VAL A 171 -13.50 0.27 11.34
C VAL A 171 -13.39 1.14 12.60
N LEU A 172 -12.40 2.04 12.67
CA LEU A 172 -12.11 2.90 13.81
C LEU A 172 -13.20 3.93 14.22
N PRO A 173 -14.16 4.40 13.37
CA PRO A 173 -15.24 5.27 13.83
C PRO A 173 -16.04 4.67 15.00
N ASN A 174 -16.02 3.34 15.14
CA ASN A 174 -16.73 2.58 16.18
C ASN A 174 -15.85 2.19 17.39
N VAL A 175 -14.54 2.49 17.41
CA VAL A 175 -13.58 1.96 18.41
C VAL A 175 -13.14 3.04 19.41
N ARG A 176 -13.97 4.07 19.62
CA ARG A 176 -13.60 5.35 20.24
C ARG A 176 -13.25 5.30 21.73
N GLU A 177 -13.38 4.17 22.42
CA GLU A 177 -13.28 4.12 23.89
C GLU A 177 -12.06 3.36 24.45
N ASP A 178 -11.40 2.49 23.67
CA ASP A 178 -10.39 1.55 24.22
C ASP A 178 -8.95 1.76 23.72
N LEU A 179 -8.75 2.61 22.70
CA LEU A 179 -7.43 2.85 22.12
C LEU A 179 -6.89 4.17 22.64
N GLY A 180 -5.83 4.10 23.45
CA GLY A 180 -5.13 5.29 23.94
C GLY A 180 -4.77 6.25 22.80
N GLU A 181 -4.78 7.55 23.10
CA GLU A 181 -4.71 8.63 22.10
C GLU A 181 -3.48 8.55 21.17
N ASP A 182 -2.36 7.97 21.65
CA ASP A 182 -1.08 7.92 20.93
C ASP A 182 -0.94 6.76 19.93
N MET A 183 -1.76 5.71 20.07
CA MET A 183 -1.57 4.44 19.33
C MET A 183 -1.75 4.59 17.80
N PRO A 184 -2.75 5.34 17.29
CA PRO A 184 -2.92 5.55 15.85
C PRO A 184 -1.78 6.34 15.18
N GLU A 185 -1.08 7.19 15.94
CA GLU A 185 0.05 7.99 15.45
C GLU A 185 1.31 7.12 15.34
N GLN A 186 1.62 6.34 16.39
CA GLN A 186 2.73 5.38 16.38
C GLN A 186 2.61 4.38 15.23
N LEU A 187 1.39 3.90 14.97
CA LEU A 187 1.12 3.00 13.87
C LEU A 187 1.33 3.67 12.50
N GLY A 188 0.91 4.92 12.37
CA GLY A 188 1.16 5.71 11.16
C GLY A 188 2.65 5.89 10.87
N ASP A 189 3.44 6.19 11.90
CA ASP A 189 4.89 6.32 11.80
C ASP A 189 5.56 4.99 11.43
N TYR A 190 5.08 3.88 12.00
CA TYR A 190 5.55 2.55 11.66
C TYR A 190 5.27 2.19 10.20
N VAL A 191 4.04 2.41 9.70
CA VAL A 191 3.70 2.17 8.28
C VAL A 191 4.58 3.02 7.36
N GLN A 192 4.84 4.28 7.72
CA GLN A 192 5.73 5.15 6.96
C GLN A 192 7.17 4.62 6.97
N GLN A 193 7.69 4.20 8.13
CA GLN A 193 9.03 3.65 8.25
C GLN A 193 9.23 2.41 7.37
N ILE A 194 8.26 1.48 7.35
CA ILE A 194 8.33 0.30 6.49
C ILE A 194 8.26 0.68 5.00
N THR A 195 7.43 1.67 4.66
CA THR A 195 7.36 2.19 3.29
C THR A 195 8.71 2.77 2.86
N ASP A 196 9.32 3.63 3.67
CA ASP A 196 10.62 4.24 3.38
C ASP A 196 11.73 3.17 3.24
N LEU A 197 11.71 2.15 4.09
CA LEU A 197 12.63 1.03 4.00
C LEU A 197 12.44 0.25 2.70
N ALA A 198 11.20 -0.03 2.30
CA ALA A 198 10.91 -0.67 1.01
C ALA A 198 11.49 0.14 -0.16
N MET A 199 11.27 1.46 -0.21
CA MET A 199 11.81 2.33 -1.26
C MET A 199 13.35 2.26 -1.32
N SER A 200 14.02 2.40 -0.17
CA SER A 200 15.49 2.40 -0.09
C SER A 200 16.14 1.07 -0.48
N THR A 201 15.43 -0.07 -0.36
CA THR A 201 15.97 -1.38 -0.79
C THR A 201 16.25 -1.47 -2.30
N THR A 202 15.75 -0.50 -3.09
CA THR A 202 15.92 -0.47 -4.54
C THR A 202 16.99 0.52 -5.04
N ASP A 203 17.57 1.33 -4.15
CA ASP A 203 18.48 2.42 -4.53
C ASP A 203 19.74 1.89 -5.24
N GLU A 204 20.23 0.72 -4.82
CA GLU A 204 21.45 0.09 -5.36
C GLU A 204 21.16 -0.91 -6.51
N MET A 205 19.91 -1.02 -6.95
CA MET A 205 19.55 -1.99 -8.00
C MET A 205 20.00 -1.59 -9.41
N PRO A 206 20.18 -2.57 -10.31
CA PRO A 206 20.33 -2.30 -11.73
C PRO A 206 19.14 -1.45 -12.25
N PRO A 207 19.37 -0.32 -12.96
CA PRO A 207 18.31 0.56 -13.42
C PRO A 207 17.22 -0.16 -14.22
N SER A 208 17.61 -1.12 -15.08
CA SER A 208 16.64 -1.88 -15.89
C SER A 208 15.68 -2.73 -15.06
N VAL A 209 16.10 -3.20 -13.88
CA VAL A 209 15.24 -3.99 -12.98
C VAL A 209 14.36 -3.03 -12.18
N ARG A 210 14.96 -1.97 -11.62
CA ARG A 210 14.25 -0.96 -10.84
C ARG A 210 13.12 -0.32 -11.66
N GLU A 211 13.46 0.22 -12.83
CA GLU A 211 12.51 0.90 -13.73
C GLU A 211 11.39 -0.02 -14.22
N ALA A 212 11.70 -1.28 -14.52
CA ALA A 212 10.71 -2.20 -15.07
C ALA A 212 9.78 -2.76 -13.97
N VAL A 213 10.33 -3.19 -12.84
CA VAL A 213 9.60 -3.97 -11.83
C VAL A 213 9.19 -3.11 -10.64
N PHE A 214 10.08 -2.27 -10.12
CA PHE A 214 9.87 -1.58 -8.86
C PHE A 214 9.23 -0.20 -9.01
N ASP A 215 9.60 0.59 -10.01
CA ASP A 215 9.02 1.93 -10.21
C ASP A 215 7.47 1.89 -10.27
N PRO A 216 6.81 0.93 -10.95
CA PRO A 216 5.35 0.82 -10.92
C PRO A 216 4.78 0.47 -9.54
N ILE A 217 5.43 -0.46 -8.82
CA ILE A 217 5.03 -0.87 -7.47
C ILE A 217 5.19 0.30 -6.50
N GLN A 218 6.31 1.02 -6.57
CA GLN A 218 6.63 2.20 -5.77
C GLN A 218 5.69 3.36 -6.05
N ALA A 219 5.36 3.60 -7.32
CA ALA A 219 4.36 4.59 -7.69
C ALA A 219 3.02 4.31 -6.98
N GLN A 220 2.59 3.06 -6.99
CA GLN A 220 1.35 2.66 -6.33
C GLN A 220 1.44 2.71 -4.79
N LEU A 221 2.61 2.43 -4.19
CA LEU A 221 2.86 2.66 -2.76
C LEU A 221 2.75 4.15 -2.40
N CYS A 222 3.31 5.03 -3.23
CA CYS A 222 3.21 6.47 -3.01
C CYS A 222 1.76 6.95 -3.08
N LEU A 223 0.99 6.47 -4.06
CA LEU A 223 -0.43 6.79 -4.18
C LEU A 223 -1.23 6.28 -2.98
N SER A 224 -0.95 5.06 -2.52
CA SER A 224 -1.63 4.45 -1.38
C SER A 224 -1.29 5.14 -0.06
N ALA A 225 -0.01 5.50 0.17
CA ALA A 225 0.40 6.32 1.31
C ALA A 225 -0.27 7.71 1.27
N HIS A 226 -0.38 8.32 0.10
CA HIS A 226 -1.07 9.60 -0.06
C HIS A 226 -2.56 9.51 0.26
N LEU A 227 -3.23 8.45 -0.19
CA LEU A 227 -4.62 8.15 0.13
C LEU A 227 -4.82 8.03 1.64
N ILE A 228 -3.94 7.31 2.34
CA ILE A 228 -3.95 7.19 3.81
C ILE A 228 -3.90 8.58 4.47
N GLN A 229 -2.95 9.42 4.07
CA GLN A 229 -2.77 10.76 4.67
C GLN A 229 -4.00 11.64 4.46
N ARG A 230 -4.56 11.65 3.24
CA ARG A 230 -5.80 12.38 2.94
C ARG A 230 -6.98 11.87 3.75
N THR A 231 -7.10 10.55 3.90
CA THR A 231 -8.17 9.89 4.66
C THR A 231 -8.09 10.22 6.16
N ARG A 232 -6.89 10.17 6.75
CA ARG A 232 -6.64 10.59 8.13
C ARG A 232 -7.05 12.04 8.38
N MET A 233 -6.63 12.93 7.48
CA MET A 233 -6.95 14.35 7.56
C MET A 233 -8.45 14.59 7.49
N LEU A 234 -9.17 13.93 6.59
CA LEU A 234 -10.64 14.02 6.53
C LEU A 234 -11.32 13.56 7.81
N ARG A 235 -10.85 12.46 8.40
CA ARG A 235 -11.37 11.98 9.68
C ARG A 235 -11.21 13.02 10.78
N ARG A 236 -10.02 13.63 10.91
CA ARG A 236 -9.77 14.72 11.88
C ARG A 236 -10.67 15.92 11.62
N ILE A 237 -10.82 16.31 10.36
CA ILE A 237 -11.72 17.40 9.95
C ILE A 237 -13.16 17.13 10.36
N GLY A 238 -13.67 15.90 10.15
CA GLY A 238 -15.03 15.54 10.57
C GLY A 238 -15.25 15.74 12.07
N ILE A 239 -14.24 15.41 12.89
CA ILE A 239 -14.26 15.64 14.34
C ILE A 239 -14.27 17.14 14.65
N TYR A 240 -13.33 17.90 14.08
CA TYR A 240 -13.14 19.32 14.41
C TYR A 240 -14.20 20.25 13.81
N ALA A 241 -14.81 19.89 12.68
CA ALA A 241 -15.88 20.65 12.06
C ALA A 241 -17.18 20.60 12.90
N LEU A 242 -17.41 19.49 13.59
CA LEU A 242 -18.61 19.28 14.41
C LEU A 242 -18.40 19.72 15.87
N ALA A 243 -17.16 19.79 16.35
CA ALA A 243 -16.84 20.14 17.73
C ALA A 243 -17.41 21.48 18.24
N PRO A 244 -17.38 22.61 17.48
CA PRO A 244 -17.92 23.89 17.95
C PRO A 244 -19.44 23.89 18.15
N SER A 245 -20.15 22.94 17.53
CA SER A 245 -21.60 22.78 17.72
C SER A 245 -21.93 21.95 18.96
N VAL A 246 -20.97 21.17 19.48
CA VAL A 246 -21.17 20.21 20.59
C VAL A 246 -20.53 20.70 21.89
N LEU A 247 -19.41 21.42 21.79
CA LEU A 247 -18.61 21.87 22.93
C LEU A 247 -18.77 23.39 23.11
N GLY A 248 -18.89 23.85 24.36
CA GLY A 248 -19.01 25.28 24.68
C GLY A 248 -17.75 26.09 24.32
N ALA A 249 -17.92 27.40 24.09
CA ALA A 249 -16.91 28.28 23.49
C ALA A 249 -15.52 28.27 24.17
N ASP A 250 -15.45 28.13 25.50
CA ASP A 250 -14.18 28.20 26.24
C ASP A 250 -13.34 26.92 26.13
N VAL A 251 -13.96 25.75 26.11
CA VAL A 251 -13.28 24.44 25.92
C VAL A 251 -12.78 24.31 24.47
N VAL A 252 -13.50 24.94 23.56
CA VAL A 252 -13.21 24.92 22.13
C VAL A 252 -11.91 25.67 21.79
N MET A 253 -11.56 26.73 22.51
CA MET A 253 -10.42 27.60 22.15
C MET A 253 -9.03 26.96 22.31
N GLU A 254 -8.78 26.22 23.39
CA GLU A 254 -7.46 25.57 23.60
C GLU A 254 -7.30 24.38 22.64
N GLY A 255 -8.33 23.53 22.54
CA GLY A 255 -8.35 22.39 21.61
C GLY A 255 -8.29 22.82 20.14
N MET A 256 -8.82 24.00 19.79
CA MET A 256 -8.71 24.57 18.44
C MET A 256 -7.27 24.83 18.03
N LYS A 257 -6.41 25.31 18.94
CA LYS A 257 -5.02 25.63 18.61
C LYS A 257 -4.24 24.37 18.28
N GLU A 258 -4.38 23.34 19.09
CA GLU A 258 -3.74 22.03 18.85
C GLU A 258 -4.27 21.38 17.58
N ALA A 259 -5.59 21.38 17.38
CA ALA A 259 -6.22 20.89 16.15
C ALA A 259 -5.71 21.62 14.89
N ASP A 260 -5.57 22.95 14.96
CA ASP A 260 -5.08 23.76 13.85
C ASP A 260 -3.62 23.45 13.51
N MET A 261 -2.76 23.28 14.52
CA MET A 261 -1.37 22.87 14.30
C MET A 261 -1.29 21.47 13.68
N SER A 262 -2.08 20.51 14.18
CA SER A 262 -2.14 19.14 13.66
C SER A 262 -2.59 19.10 12.19
N LEU A 263 -3.70 19.80 11.86
CA LEU A 263 -4.19 19.88 10.48
C LEU A 263 -3.23 20.63 9.54
N ALA A 264 -2.51 21.63 10.05
CA ALA A 264 -1.49 22.35 9.28
C ALA A 264 -0.31 21.44 8.92
N ASP A 265 0.13 20.61 9.86
CA ASP A 265 1.22 19.66 9.62
C ASP A 265 0.81 18.54 8.64
N GLU A 266 -0.38 17.96 8.82
CA GLU A 266 -0.92 16.98 7.88
C GLU A 266 -1.09 17.57 6.46
N ARG A 267 -1.58 18.82 6.35
CA ARG A 267 -1.67 19.51 5.06
C ARG A 267 -0.30 19.69 4.41
N LYS A 268 0.72 20.04 5.19
CA LYS A 268 2.09 20.19 4.68
C LYS A 268 2.62 18.85 4.18
N THR A 269 2.38 17.76 4.90
CA THR A 269 2.74 16.40 4.50
C THR A 269 2.04 16.00 3.19
N ILE A 270 0.74 16.22 3.07
CA ILE A 270 -0.04 15.96 1.84
C ILE A 270 0.48 16.79 0.67
N ALA A 271 0.77 18.08 0.88
CA ALA A 271 1.32 18.94 -0.16
C ALA A 271 2.72 18.50 -0.62
N SER A 272 3.58 18.09 0.33
CA SER A 272 4.91 17.54 0.03
C SER A 272 4.81 16.24 -0.77
N ALA A 273 3.93 15.32 -0.36
CA ALA A 273 3.65 14.08 -1.08
C ALA A 273 3.12 14.35 -2.49
N SER A 274 2.18 15.30 -2.65
CA SER A 274 1.65 15.74 -3.96
C SER A 274 2.75 16.27 -4.87
N ALA A 275 3.64 17.10 -4.34
CA ALA A 275 4.78 17.63 -5.10
C ALA A 275 5.81 16.54 -5.45
N HIS A 276 5.96 15.52 -4.59
CA HIS A 276 6.79 14.35 -4.90
C HIS A 276 6.18 13.50 -6.02
N MET A 277 4.90 13.14 -5.92
CA MET A 277 4.18 12.38 -6.96
C MET A 277 4.17 13.10 -8.30
N ALA A 278 3.98 14.43 -8.31
CA ALA A 278 4.06 15.22 -9.54
C ALA A 278 5.43 15.13 -10.23
N ARG A 279 6.54 15.00 -9.46
CA ARG A 279 7.88 14.77 -10.03
C ARG A 279 8.04 13.37 -10.61
N LEU A 280 7.27 12.41 -10.13
CA LEU A 280 7.19 11.04 -10.65
C LEU A 280 6.16 10.89 -11.78
N HIS A 281 5.55 11.99 -12.24
CA HIS A 281 4.46 11.98 -13.22
C HIS A 281 3.22 11.16 -12.79
N LEU A 282 3.01 11.04 -11.48
CA LEU A 282 1.85 10.39 -10.90
C LEU A 282 0.76 11.43 -10.63
N ASP A 283 -0.49 11.04 -10.87
CA ASP A 283 -1.65 11.85 -10.53
C ASP A 283 -1.99 11.66 -9.04
N PRO A 284 -1.81 12.68 -8.18
CA PRO A 284 -2.16 12.57 -6.76
C PRO A 284 -3.67 12.36 -6.53
N ASP A 285 -4.51 12.68 -7.52
CA ASP A 285 -5.94 12.42 -7.51
C ASP A 285 -6.30 11.03 -8.08
N GLY A 286 -5.32 10.25 -8.54
CA GLY A 286 -5.51 8.95 -9.19
C GLY A 286 -6.12 7.86 -8.31
N LEU A 287 -6.04 8.00 -6.98
CA LEU A 287 -6.78 7.15 -6.02
C LEU A 287 -7.77 8.02 -5.23
N PRO A 288 -9.06 8.02 -5.59
CA PRO A 288 -10.07 8.74 -4.84
C PRO A 288 -10.33 8.06 -3.50
N ILE A 289 -10.59 8.88 -2.47
CA ILE A 289 -11.08 8.39 -1.18
C ILE A 289 -12.41 7.65 -1.38
N PRO A 290 -12.56 6.39 -0.94
CA PRO A 290 -13.80 5.65 -1.06
C PRO A 290 -15.02 6.42 -0.54
N GLN A 291 -16.13 6.39 -1.27
CA GLN A 291 -17.35 7.12 -0.88
C GLN A 291 -17.86 6.70 0.51
N ALA A 292 -17.77 5.40 0.83
CA ALA A 292 -18.15 4.88 2.14
C ALA A 292 -17.41 5.57 3.30
N LEU A 293 -16.14 5.96 3.09
CA LEU A 293 -15.36 6.71 4.08
C LEU A 293 -15.79 8.17 4.17
N LEU A 294 -16.07 8.80 3.04
CA LEU A 294 -16.59 10.17 3.02
C LEU A 294 -17.93 10.26 3.78
N ASP A 295 -18.78 9.25 3.61
CA ASP A 295 -20.06 9.12 4.32
C ASP A 295 -19.84 8.84 5.81
N ALA A 296 -18.94 7.90 6.14
CA ALA A 296 -18.61 7.55 7.54
C ALA A 296 -18.02 8.72 8.32
N PHE A 297 -17.21 9.56 7.67
CA PHE A 297 -16.65 10.78 8.27
C PHE A 297 -17.60 11.97 8.22
N LYS A 298 -18.81 11.80 7.66
CA LYS A 298 -19.85 12.82 7.57
C LYS A 298 -19.34 14.10 6.92
N VAL A 299 -18.61 13.96 5.82
CA VAL A 299 -17.93 15.08 5.14
C VAL A 299 -18.92 16.16 4.70
N ASP A 300 -20.12 15.77 4.30
CA ASP A 300 -21.22 16.67 3.93
C ASP A 300 -21.76 17.46 5.15
N GLU A 301 -22.02 16.78 6.27
CA GLU A 301 -22.42 17.42 7.53
C GLU A 301 -21.34 18.39 8.03
N ALA A 302 -20.08 17.96 8.00
CA ALA A 302 -18.92 18.77 8.34
C ALA A 302 -18.85 20.03 7.47
N TRP A 303 -19.03 19.90 6.15
CA TRP A 303 -19.08 21.03 5.24
C TRP A 303 -20.22 22.01 5.59
N ILE A 304 -21.42 21.50 5.83
CA ILE A 304 -22.59 22.33 6.18
C ILE A 304 -22.34 23.08 7.49
N ALA A 305 -21.81 22.41 8.52
CA ALA A 305 -21.49 23.02 9.80
C ALA A 305 -20.46 24.16 9.65
N LEU A 306 -19.38 23.92 8.89
CA LEU A 306 -18.37 24.94 8.61
C LEU A 306 -18.96 26.15 7.89
N GLN A 307 -19.85 25.93 6.90
CA GLN A 307 -20.51 27.03 6.20
C GLN A 307 -21.44 27.83 7.12
N ALA A 308 -22.16 27.17 8.03
CA ALA A 308 -23.03 27.85 9.00
C ALA A 308 -22.23 28.76 9.93
N HIS A 309 -21.09 28.30 10.46
CA HIS A 309 -20.21 29.11 11.29
C HIS A 309 -19.61 30.29 10.51
N LEU A 310 -19.25 30.09 9.23
CA LEU A 310 -18.70 31.14 8.38
C LEU A 310 -19.73 32.19 7.97
N ALA A 311 -21.01 31.83 7.90
CA ALA A 311 -22.10 32.75 7.63
C ALA A 311 -22.46 33.64 8.83
N SER A 312 -21.97 33.32 10.04
CA SER A 312 -22.20 34.14 11.23
C SER A 312 -21.68 35.58 11.02
N PRO A 313 -22.46 36.61 11.41
CA PRO A 313 -22.04 38.01 11.29
C PRO A 313 -20.90 38.37 12.24
N GLU A 314 -20.72 37.62 13.32
CA GLU A 314 -19.66 37.84 14.30
C GLU A 314 -18.31 37.36 13.75
N ASP A 315 -17.33 38.27 13.71
CA ASP A 315 -15.95 37.91 13.41
C ASP A 315 -15.23 37.56 14.71
N GLY A 316 -14.67 36.36 14.77
CA GLY A 316 -14.13 35.80 15.99
C GLY A 316 -13.22 34.60 15.73
N PRO A 317 -12.49 34.13 16.74
CA PRO A 317 -11.49 33.06 16.59
C PRO A 317 -12.10 31.76 16.07
N VAL A 318 -13.33 31.43 16.47
CA VAL A 318 -14.08 30.25 15.97
C VAL A 318 -14.31 30.34 14.47
N LYS A 319 -14.73 31.51 13.96
CA LYS A 319 -14.96 31.72 12.53
C LYS A 319 -13.67 31.57 11.72
N GLN A 320 -12.56 32.11 12.22
CA GLN A 320 -11.25 31.98 11.59
C GLN A 320 -10.78 30.51 11.57
N PHE A 321 -10.95 29.79 12.68
CA PHE A 321 -10.65 28.36 12.77
C PHE A 321 -11.50 27.56 11.76
N CYS A 322 -12.83 27.74 11.75
CA CYS A 322 -13.70 27.07 10.79
C CYS A 322 -13.32 27.41 9.34
N GLY A 323 -12.86 28.63 9.07
CA GLY A 323 -12.31 29.01 7.76
C GLY A 323 -11.11 28.17 7.37
N ARG A 324 -10.15 27.96 8.29
CA ARG A 324 -8.98 27.11 8.05
C ARG A 324 -9.38 25.65 7.89
N VAL A 325 -10.21 25.10 8.77
CA VAL A 325 -10.71 23.71 8.68
C VAL A 325 -11.41 23.46 7.35
N ARG A 326 -12.19 24.44 6.85
CA ARG A 326 -12.79 24.37 5.51
C ARG A 326 -11.72 24.31 4.41
N ASP A 327 -10.70 25.13 4.48
CA ASP A 327 -9.62 25.14 3.49
C ASP A 327 -8.82 23.82 3.52
N HIS A 328 -8.63 23.25 4.71
CA HIS A 328 -8.09 21.90 4.92
C HIS A 328 -8.96 20.82 4.26
N LEU A 329 -10.29 20.89 4.43
CA LEU A 329 -11.24 19.96 3.80
C LEU A 329 -11.17 20.01 2.27
N VAL A 330 -11.14 21.21 1.71
CA VAL A 330 -11.02 21.39 0.26
C VAL A 330 -9.68 20.84 -0.26
N ALA A 331 -8.60 20.97 0.51
CA ALA A 331 -7.28 20.47 0.12
C ALA A 331 -7.17 18.92 0.18
N ALA A 332 -7.93 18.27 1.06
CA ALA A 332 -7.89 16.81 1.21
C ALA A 332 -8.75 16.05 0.17
N LEU A 333 -9.66 16.73 -0.53
CA LEU A 333 -10.56 16.14 -1.52
C LEU A 333 -10.04 16.36 -2.95
N SER A 334 -10.21 15.36 -3.82
CA SER A 334 -9.89 15.50 -5.24
C SER A 334 -10.80 16.52 -5.92
N ALA A 335 -10.44 16.98 -7.11
CA ALA A 335 -11.32 17.88 -7.88
C ALA A 335 -12.74 17.32 -8.08
N GLU A 336 -12.84 16.03 -8.41
CA GLU A 336 -14.11 15.34 -8.59
C GLU A 336 -14.90 15.23 -7.28
N GLN A 337 -14.26 14.78 -6.20
CA GLN A 337 -14.90 14.64 -4.90
C GLN A 337 -15.39 15.97 -4.33
N ARG A 338 -14.65 17.06 -4.56
CA ARG A 338 -15.12 18.42 -4.22
C ARG A 338 -16.44 18.75 -4.92
N SER A 339 -16.56 18.38 -6.18
CA SER A 339 -17.79 18.65 -6.95
C SER A 339 -18.99 17.83 -6.49
N GLN A 340 -18.74 16.63 -5.96
CA GLN A 340 -19.77 15.70 -5.48
C GLN A 340 -20.19 16.00 -4.04
N CYS A 341 -19.22 16.17 -3.12
CA CYS A 341 -19.46 16.24 -1.68
C CYS A 341 -19.71 17.67 -1.17
N LEU A 342 -19.22 18.69 -1.86
CA LEU A 342 -19.32 20.09 -1.40
C LEU A 342 -20.39 20.81 -2.22
N PRO A 343 -21.68 20.78 -1.79
CA PRO A 343 -22.74 21.42 -2.54
C PRO A 343 -22.42 22.90 -2.76
N LYS A 344 -22.51 23.34 -4.02
CA LYS A 344 -22.47 24.76 -4.35
C LYS A 344 -23.62 25.43 -3.58
N ASN A 345 -23.36 26.60 -3.00
CA ASN A 345 -24.18 27.38 -2.04
C ASN A 345 -25.73 27.38 -2.19
N GLY A 346 -26.32 26.89 -3.29
CA GLY A 346 -27.76 26.64 -3.43
C GLY A 346 -28.31 25.40 -2.70
N GLY A 347 -27.48 24.46 -2.23
CA GLY A 347 -27.94 23.25 -1.53
C GLY A 347 -28.37 23.45 -0.06
N LEU A 348 -27.87 24.51 0.59
CA LEU A 348 -28.15 24.83 2.00
C LEU A 348 -29.65 25.04 2.26
N ILE A 349 -30.39 25.57 1.28
CA ILE A 349 -31.84 25.80 1.38
C ILE A 349 -32.64 24.49 1.36
N LEU A 350 -32.14 23.43 0.70
CA LEU A 350 -32.82 22.14 0.61
C LEU A 350 -32.57 21.25 1.84
N HIS A 351 -31.36 21.26 2.41
CA HIS A 351 -31.06 20.51 3.62
C HIS A 351 -31.69 21.14 4.88
N LEU A 352 -31.72 22.48 5.00
CA LEU A 352 -32.46 23.15 6.07
C LEU A 352 -33.97 22.89 6.00
N ARG A 353 -34.54 22.75 4.79
CA ARG A 353 -35.95 22.34 4.62
C ARG A 353 -36.24 20.91 5.05
N ARG A 354 -35.29 19.99 4.88
CA ARG A 354 -35.42 18.59 5.36
C ARG A 354 -35.28 18.51 6.88
N ALA A 355 -34.33 19.24 7.47
CA ALA A 355 -34.13 19.27 8.92
C ALA A 355 -35.29 19.97 9.68
N MET A 356 -35.96 20.95 9.07
CA MET A 356 -37.14 21.61 9.63
C MET A 356 -38.47 20.94 9.22
N GLY A 357 -38.42 19.79 8.52
CA GLY A 357 -39.56 19.12 7.91
C GLY A 357 -40.00 17.82 8.59
N SER A 358 -39.58 17.56 9.82
CA SER A 358 -40.06 16.45 10.65
C SER A 358 -40.50 16.98 12.02
N THR A 359 -41.71 17.53 12.05
CA THR A 359 -42.52 17.70 13.27
C THR A 359 -43.15 16.40 13.71
#